data_AF-A0A2V7QHT2-F1
#
_entry.id   AF-A0A2V7QHT2-F1
#
_cell.length_a   1.000
_cell.length_b   1.000
_cell.length_c   1.000
_cell.angle_alpha   90.00
_cell.angle_beta   90.00
_cell.angle_gamma   90.00
#
_symmetry.space_group_name_H-M   'P 1'
#
loop_
_entity.id
_entity.type
_entity.pdbx_description
1 polymer ?
#
loop_
_entity_poly.entity_id
_entity_poly.type
_entity_poly.pdbx_seq_one_letter_code
_entity_poly.pdbx_strand_id
1 'polypeptide(L)'
;AGYKAALEASLAVLKAAEWTPAALEQALRTLAEHKGVAAGKVFQPIRIALTGGTVSEPVNELLYVVGKEGALKRLEAAARAT
;
A
#
# COMPACT_ATOMS: atom_id res chain seq x y z
N ALA A 1 13.08 -9.10 5.21
CA ALA A 1 12.36 -8.50 6.36
C ALA A 1 11.52 -7.26 6.01
N GLY A 2 11.95 -6.39 5.07
CA GLY A 2 11.25 -5.11 4.82
C GLY A 2 9.92 -5.17 4.05
N TYR A 3 9.75 -6.12 3.12
CA TYR A 3 8.58 -6.16 2.22
C TYR A 3 7.28 -6.52 2.96
N LYS A 4 7.26 -7.67 3.65
CA LYS A 4 6.14 -8.10 4.49
C LYS A 4 5.74 -7.04 5.53
N ALA A 5 6.71 -6.52 6.28
CA ALA A 5 6.46 -5.52 7.32
C ALA A 5 5.88 -4.21 6.76
N ALA A 6 6.29 -3.81 5.54
CA ALA A 6 5.71 -2.66 4.86
C ALA A 6 4.24 -2.90 4.46
N LEU A 7 3.91 -4.10 3.95
CA LEU A 7 2.54 -4.47 3.61
C LEU A 7 1.63 -4.55 4.84
N GLU A 8 2.08 -5.19 5.92
CA GLU A 8 1.32 -5.30 7.17
C GLU A 8 1.01 -3.92 7.77
N ALA A 9 2.00 -3.02 7.78
CA ALA A 9 1.79 -1.67 8.26
C ALA A 9 0.86 -0.84 7.34
N SER A 10 0.97 -1.03 6.02
CA SER A 10 0.09 -0.38 5.05
C SER A 10 -1.36 -0.83 5.22
N LEU A 11 -1.58 -2.13 5.47
CA LEU A 11 -2.91 -2.69 5.72
C LEU A 11 -3.60 -2.03 6.92
N ALA A 12 -2.89 -1.81 8.02
CA ALA A 12 -3.45 -1.16 9.21
C ALA A 12 -3.99 0.24 8.90
N VAL A 13 -3.21 1.04 8.16
CA VAL A 13 -3.58 2.40 7.79
C VAL A 13 -4.69 2.44 6.74
N LEU A 14 -4.60 1.60 5.70
CA LEU A 14 -5.59 1.55 4.62
C LEU A 14 -6.98 1.05 5.09
N LYS A 15 -7.04 0.20 6.12
CA LYS A 15 -8.33 -0.23 6.70
C LYS A 15 -9.12 0.94 7.28
N ALA A 16 -8.44 1.88 7.94
CA ALA A 16 -9.01 3.06 8.57
C ALA A 16 -9.16 4.28 7.64
N ALA A 17 -8.54 4.25 6.45
CA ALA A 17 -8.57 5.37 5.52
C ALA A 17 -9.91 5.50 4.77
N GLU A 18 -10.27 6.75 4.49
CA GLU A 18 -11.24 7.13 3.46
C GLU A 18 -10.75 6.66 2.08
N TRP A 19 -11.63 6.06 1.29
CA TRP A 19 -11.23 5.41 0.03
C TRP A 19 -11.25 6.38 -1.16
N THR A 20 -10.49 7.47 -1.05
CA THR A 20 -10.28 8.45 -2.13
C THR A 20 -8.78 8.56 -2.46
N PRO A 21 -8.37 8.86 -3.70
CA PRO A 21 -6.95 8.90 -4.07
C PRO A 21 -6.11 9.81 -3.16
N ALA A 22 -6.63 11.00 -2.82
CA ALA A 22 -5.94 11.95 -1.95
C ALA A 22 -5.75 11.41 -0.52
N ALA A 23 -6.81 10.84 0.08
CA ALA A 23 -6.74 10.29 1.44
C ALA A 23 -5.81 9.07 1.51
N LEU A 24 -5.84 8.20 0.49
CA LEU A 24 -4.98 7.02 0.39
C LEU A 24 -3.51 7.41 0.29
N GLU A 25 -3.18 8.39 -0.55
CA GLU A 25 -1.80 8.88 -0.67
C GLU A 25 -1.31 9.50 0.64
N GLN A 26 -2.11 10.40 1.22
CA GLN A 26 -1.76 11.08 2.47
C GLN A 26 -1.52 10.07 3.59
N ALA A 27 -2.42 9.10 3.78
CA ALA A 27 -2.30 8.10 4.83
C ALA A 27 -1.02 7.26 4.69
N LEU A 28 -0.66 6.87 3.47
CA LEU A 28 0.57 6.10 3.22
C LEU A 28 1.85 6.96 3.34
N ARG A 29 1.79 8.26 3.03
CA ARG A 29 2.91 9.19 3.26
C ARG A 29 3.16 9.38 4.75
N THR A 30 2.10 9.64 5.53
CA THR A 30 2.19 9.74 6.99
C THR A 30 2.74 8.44 7.61
N LEU A 31 2.36 7.27 7.08
CA LEU A 31 2.96 6.00 7.51
C LEU A 31 4.48 5.96 7.28
N ALA A 32 4.94 6.42 6.12
CA ALA A 32 6.36 6.46 5.79
C ALA A 32 7.13 7.43 6.72
N GLU A 33 6.55 8.61 6.98
CA GLU A 33 7.08 9.60 7.91
C GLU A 33 7.19 9.04 9.33
N HIS A 34 6.12 8.42 9.86
CA HIS A 34 6.13 7.79 11.18
C HIS A 34 7.16 6.67 11.31
N LYS A 35 7.48 5.98 10.20
CA LYS A 35 8.49 4.93 10.17
C LYS A 35 9.91 5.46 9.92
N GLY A 36 10.08 6.74 9.63
CA GLY A 36 11.38 7.32 9.27
C GLY A 36 11.95 6.75 7.96
N VAL A 37 11.09 6.37 7.02
CA VAL A 37 11.51 5.78 5.72
C VAL A 37 10.99 6.61 4.55
N ALA A 38 11.69 6.54 3.42
CA ALA A 38 11.20 7.15 2.18
C ALA A 38 9.86 6.53 1.75
N ALA A 39 8.92 7.35 1.25
CA ALA A 39 7.60 6.90 0.81
C ALA A 39 7.66 5.74 -0.20
N GLY A 40 8.67 5.70 -1.08
CA GLY A 40 8.89 4.60 -2.02
C GLY A 40 9.07 3.23 -1.35
N LYS A 41 9.57 3.17 -0.11
CA LYS A 41 9.69 1.92 0.68
C LYS A 41 8.33 1.39 1.16
N VAL A 42 7.30 2.24 1.22
CA VAL A 42 5.91 1.86 1.51
C VAL A 42 5.13 1.62 0.20
N PHE A 43 5.30 2.49 -0.79
CA PHE A 43 4.51 2.45 -2.02
C PHE A 43 4.89 1.27 -2.91
N GLN A 44 6.18 1.00 -3.08
CA GLN A 44 6.63 -0.05 -4.00
C GLN A 44 6.10 -1.44 -3.63
N PRO A 45 6.11 -1.86 -2.34
CA PRO A 45 5.46 -3.10 -1.95
C PRO A 45 4.00 -3.19 -2.35
N ILE A 46 3.21 -2.13 -2.11
CA ILE A 46 1.79 -2.09 -2.46
C ILE A 46 1.61 -2.27 -3.97
N ARG A 47 2.38 -1.55 -4.79
CA ARG A 47 2.30 -1.63 -6.26
C ARG A 47 2.57 -3.05 -6.75
N ILE A 48 3.66 -3.66 -6.29
CA ILE A 48 4.01 -5.04 -6.63
C ILE A 48 2.87 -6.00 -6.23
N ALA A 49 2.29 -5.82 -5.05
CA ALA A 49 1.19 -6.67 -4.58
C ALA A 49 -0.11 -6.50 -5.39
N LEU A 50 -0.32 -5.33 -6.02
CA LEU A 50 -1.50 -5.06 -6.85
C LEU A 50 -1.30 -5.44 -8.32
N THR A 51 -0.09 -5.25 -8.87
CA THR A 51 0.17 -5.38 -10.32
C THR A 51 1.06 -6.55 -10.70
N GLY A 52 1.76 -7.17 -9.74
CA GLY A 52 2.72 -8.25 -10.01
C GLY A 52 4.03 -7.80 -10.68
N GLY A 53 4.25 -6.48 -10.85
CA GLY A 53 5.40 -5.92 -11.56
C GLY A 53 6.03 -4.71 -10.85
N THR A 54 7.14 -4.23 -11.40
CA THR A 54 7.90 -3.08 -10.85
C THR A 54 7.65 -1.76 -11.58
N VAL A 55 7.07 -1.80 -12.78
CA VAL A 55 6.54 -0.62 -13.49
C VAL A 55 5.30 -0.15 -12.74
N SER A 56 5.18 1.14 -12.45
CA SER A 56 4.11 1.59 -11.57
C SER A 56 3.58 2.98 -11.86
N GLU A 57 2.27 3.00 -12.04
CA GLU A 57 1.36 4.11 -11.89
C GLU A 57 1.35 4.64 -10.43
N PRO A 58 0.73 5.81 -10.17
CA PRO A 58 0.53 6.30 -8.80
C PRO A 58 -0.20 5.27 -7.92
N VAL A 59 0.31 5.03 -6.70
CA VAL A 59 -0.20 3.96 -5.81
C VAL A 59 -1.65 4.21 -5.37
N ASN A 60 -2.00 5.49 -5.20
CA ASN A 60 -3.33 5.95 -4.85
C ASN A 60 -4.35 5.66 -5.95
N GLU A 61 -3.99 5.90 -7.22
CA GLU A 61 -4.86 5.58 -8.36
C GLU A 61 -5.07 4.07 -8.49
N LEU A 62 -4.00 3.27 -8.34
CA LEU A 62 -4.11 1.81 -8.34
C LEU A 62 -5.03 1.31 -7.23
N LEU A 63 -4.87 1.80 -6.00
CA LEU A 63 -5.73 1.46 -4.87
C LEU A 63 -7.20 1.86 -5.11
N TYR A 64 -7.42 3.04 -5.71
CA TYR A 64 -8.75 3.53 -6.01
C TYR A 64 -9.44 2.67 -7.08
N VAL A 65 -8.76 2.37 -8.19
CA VAL A 65 -9.27 1.54 -9.29
C VAL A 65 -9.54 0.10 -8.84
N VAL A 66 -8.65 -0.49 -8.05
CA VAL A 66 -8.84 -1.87 -7.54
C VAL A 66 -9.99 -1.95 -6.52
N GLY A 67 -10.29 -0.84 -5.83
CA GLY A 67 -11.29 -0.76 -4.78
C GLY A 67 -10.83 -1.36 -3.44
N LYS A 68 -11.50 -0.96 -2.35
CA LYS A 68 -11.10 -1.25 -0.96
C LYS A 68 -10.91 -2.74 -0.68
N GLU A 69 -11.97 -3.51 -0.86
CA GLU A 69 -11.95 -4.94 -0.56
C GLU A 69 -10.93 -5.70 -1.42
N GLY A 70 -10.90 -5.39 -2.72
CA GLY A 70 -9.99 -6.01 -3.68
C GLY A 70 -8.53 -5.70 -3.37
N ALA A 71 -8.21 -4.48 -2.95
CA ALA A 71 -6.86 -4.07 -2.61
C ALA A 71 -6.40 -4.73 -1.32
N LEU A 72 -7.20 -4.63 -0.25
CA LEU A 72 -6.87 -5.21 1.05
C LEU A 72 -6.64 -6.73 0.97
N LYS A 73 -7.50 -7.46 0.25
CA LYS A 73 -7.35 -8.90 0.06
C LYS A 73 -6.04 -9.28 -0.65
N ARG A 74 -5.65 -8.53 -1.68
CA ARG A 74 -4.38 -8.76 -2.42
C ARG A 74 -3.17 -8.46 -1.55
N LEU A 75 -3.19 -7.34 -0.83
CA LEU A 75 -2.12 -6.96 0.10
C LEU A 75 -1.95 -7.97 1.24
N GLU A 76 -3.05 -8.47 1.81
CA GLU A 76 -3.03 -9.53 2.82
C GLU A 76 -2.47 -10.85 2.27
N ALA A 77 -2.83 -11.22 1.05
CA ALA A 77 -2.26 -12.41 0.39
C ALA A 77 -0.75 -12.26 0.16
N ALA A 78 -0.30 -11.10 -0.35
CA ALA A 78 1.10 -10.82 -0.59
C ALA A 78 1.92 -10.82 0.71
N ALA A 79 1.40 -10.25 1.81
CA ALA A 79 2.07 -10.25 3.10
C ALA A 79 2.23 -11.66 3.72
N ARG A 80 1.36 -12.62 3.37
CA ARG A 80 1.48 -14.02 3.80
C ARG A 80 2.44 -14.84 2.94
N ALA A 81 2.61 -14.48 1.68
CA ALA A 81 3.41 -15.23 0.71
C ALA A 81 4.92 -14.92 0.75
N THR A 82 5.31 -13.84 1.44
CA THR A 82 6.70 -13.36 1.58
C THR A 82 7.20 -13.42 3.00
#